data_AF-A0A7R8X128-F1
#
_entry.id   AF-A0A7R8X128-F1
#
_cell.length_a   1.000
_cell.length_b   1.000
_cell.length_c   1.000
_cell.angle_alpha   90.00
_cell.angle_beta   90.00
_cell.angle_gamma   90.00
#
_symmetry.space_group_name_H-M   'P 1'
#
loop_
_entity.id
_entity.type
_entity.pdbx_description
1 polymer ?
#
loop_
_entity_poly.entity_id
_entity_poly.type
_entity_poly.pdbx_seq_one_letter_code
_entity_poly.pdbx_strand_id
1 'polypeptide(L)'
;MQVDGDWIKAEGTTLGADNGIGVASIMTLLASNDIVHPPLEALFTIDEETGMTGALELRGGLLDADIMLNLDTEDDDELTIGCA
;
A
#
# COMPACT_ATOMS: atom_id res chain seq x y z
N MET A 1 -16.49 0.06 10.54
CA MET A 1 -16.57 0.49 9.13
C MET A 1 -18.03 0.79 8.83
N GLN A 2 -18.33 2.02 8.41
CA GLN A 2 -19.65 2.49 8.02
C GLN A 2 -19.63 2.82 6.52
N VAL A 3 -20.67 2.43 5.80
CA VAL A 3 -20.85 2.78 4.38
C VAL A 3 -21.81 3.97 4.32
N ASP A 4 -21.38 5.05 3.66
CA ASP A 4 -22.10 6.31 3.53
C ASP A 4 -22.13 6.72 2.05
N GLY A 5 -23.17 6.25 1.35
CA GLY A 5 -23.23 6.35 -0.12
C GLY A 5 -22.07 5.61 -0.76
N ASP A 6 -21.25 6.34 -1.53
CA ASP A 6 -20.06 5.81 -2.20
C ASP A 6 -18.80 5.81 -1.31
N TRP A 7 -18.92 6.25 -0.05
CA TRP A 7 -17.79 6.38 0.88
C TRP A 7 -17.79 5.30 1.96
N ILE A 8 -16.58 4.92 2.38
CA ILE A 8 -16.35 4.08 3.56
C ILE A 8 -15.68 4.92 4.65
N LYS A 9 -16.16 4.83 5.89
CA LYS A 9 -15.68 5.63 7.03
C LYS A 9 -15.54 4.82 8.32
N ALA A 10 -14.72 5.29 9.25
CA ALA A 10 -14.69 4.82 10.62
C ALA A 10 -15.55 5.71 11.53
N GLU A 11 -16.00 5.16 12.65
CA GLU A 11 -16.84 5.89 13.62
C GLU A 11 -15.95 6.58 14.66
N GLY A 12 -15.89 7.91 14.61
CA GLY A 12 -15.21 8.72 15.62
C GLY A 12 -13.68 8.57 15.67
N THR A 13 -13.06 8.00 14.64
CA THR A 13 -11.61 7.80 14.55
C THR A 13 -11.15 7.77 13.08
N THR A 14 -9.83 7.74 12.84
CA THR A 14 -9.27 7.52 11.50
C THR A 14 -9.61 6.12 10.98
N LEU A 15 -9.84 6.02 9.66
CA LEU A 15 -10.19 4.73 9.03
C LEU A 15 -8.98 3.82 8.87
N GLY A 16 -7.80 4.40 8.63
CA GLY A 16 -6.61 3.64 8.19
C GLY A 16 -6.75 3.15 6.75
N ALA A 17 -7.46 3.90 5.91
CA ALA A 17 -7.49 3.63 4.46
C ALA A 17 -6.12 3.88 3.83
N ASP A 18 -5.40 4.87 4.36
CA ASP A 18 -3.98 5.08 4.14
C ASP A 18 -3.15 4.29 5.20
N ASN A 19 -2.26 3.35 4.84
CA ASN A 19 -2.15 2.66 3.54
C ASN A 19 -2.98 1.35 3.47
N GLY A 20 -3.99 1.21 4.32
CA GLY A 20 -4.78 -0.03 4.44
C GLY A 20 -5.41 -0.53 3.13
N ILE A 21 -5.80 0.36 2.21
CA ILE A 21 -6.32 -0.02 0.89
C ILE A 21 -5.21 -0.59 0.00
N GLY A 22 -4.02 0.00 -0.01
CA GLY A 22 -2.85 -0.53 -0.72
C GLY A 22 -2.47 -1.91 -0.20
N VAL A 23 -2.38 -2.05 1.13
CA VAL A 23 -2.14 -3.34 1.80
C VAL A 23 -3.18 -4.40 1.42
N ALA A 24 -4.47 -4.05 1.45
CA ALA A 24 -5.55 -4.98 1.07
C ALA A 24 -5.45 -5.41 -0.39
N SER A 25 -5.05 -4.49 -1.29
CA SER A 25 -4.87 -4.77 -2.72
C SER A 25 -3.72 -5.77 -2.95
N ILE A 26 -2.58 -5.57 -2.29
CA ILE A 26 -1.44 -6.51 -2.34
C ILE A 26 -1.86 -7.90 -1.83
N MET A 27 -2.53 -7.96 -0.68
CA MET A 27 -2.99 -9.22 -0.09
C MET A 27 -4.00 -9.95 -0.99
N THR A 28 -4.82 -9.20 -1.73
CA THR A 28 -5.77 -9.76 -2.70
C THR A 28 -5.04 -10.45 -3.85
N LEU A 29 -3.99 -9.83 -4.41
CA LEU A 29 -3.16 -10.44 -5.44
C LEU A 29 -2.44 -11.69 -4.94
N LEU A 30 -1.86 -11.63 -3.74
CA LEU A 30 -1.17 -12.78 -3.14
C LEU A 30 -2.11 -13.97 -2.85
N ALA A 31 -3.37 -13.70 -2.55
CA ALA A 31 -4.37 -14.74 -2.26
C ALA A 31 -5.09 -15.26 -3.52
N SER A 32 -5.07 -14.51 -4.62
CA SER A 32 -5.75 -14.86 -5.86
C SER A 32 -5.06 -16.05 -6.54
N ASN A 33 -5.88 -16.88 -7.21
CA ASN A 33 -5.40 -17.96 -8.07
C ASN A 33 -5.81 -17.75 -9.55
N ASP A 34 -6.44 -16.61 -9.85
CA ASP A 34 -7.13 -16.34 -11.11
C ASP A 34 -6.77 -14.97 -11.71
N ILE A 35 -6.01 -14.13 -11.01
CA ILE A 35 -5.45 -12.89 -11.53
C ILE A 35 -4.06 -13.17 -12.10
N VAL A 36 -3.85 -12.83 -13.37
CA VAL A 36 -2.56 -13.01 -14.04
C VAL A 36 -1.58 -11.92 -13.57
N HIS A 37 -0.41 -12.34 -13.10
CA HIS A 37 0.67 -11.45 -12.70
C HIS A 37 2.05 -12.10 -12.92
N PRO A 38 3.14 -11.32 -13.06
CA PRO A 38 4.51 -11.84 -12.95
C PRO A 38 4.81 -12.29 -11.51
N PRO A 39 5.97 -12.88 -11.20
CA PRO A 39 6.39 -13.06 -9.80
C PRO A 39 6.23 -11.75 -9.01
N LEU A 40 5.59 -11.84 -7.84
CA LEU A 40 5.33 -10.69 -6.98
C LEU A 40 6.13 -10.81 -5.69
N GLU A 41 6.70 -9.70 -5.25
CA GLU A 41 7.21 -9.50 -3.90
C GLU A 41 6.34 -8.45 -3.22
N ALA A 42 6.03 -8.65 -1.94
CA ALA A 42 5.22 -7.74 -1.15
C ALA A 42 6.05 -7.15 -0.01
N LEU A 43 6.27 -5.84 -0.05
CA LEU A 43 6.96 -5.09 1.00
C LEU A 43 5.94 -4.32 1.83
N PHE A 44 5.86 -4.63 3.11
CA PHE A 44 5.07 -3.89 4.10
C PHE A 44 6.04 -3.18 5.03
N THR A 45 6.16 -1.86 4.87
CA THR A 45 6.96 -1.02 5.75
C THR A 45 6.23 -0.78 7.08
N ILE A 46 7.01 -0.44 8.10
CA ILE A 46 6.49 0.00 9.39
C ILE A 46 6.80 1.47 9.57
N ASP A 47 5.99 2.15 10.40
CA ASP A 47 6.30 3.48 10.93
C ASP A 47 6.45 4.58 9.86
N GLU A 48 5.71 4.49 8.76
CA GLU A 48 5.67 5.52 7.70
C GLU A 48 5.25 6.88 8.31
N GLU A 49 4.08 6.88 8.96
CA GLU A 49 3.33 8.03 9.49
C GLU A 49 4.04 8.87 10.55
N THR A 50 5.13 8.35 11.11
CA THR A 50 5.84 8.97 12.24
C THR A 50 7.32 9.18 11.99
N GLY A 51 7.99 8.31 11.24
CA GLY A 51 9.45 8.41 11.09
C GLY A 51 10.05 7.74 9.85
N MET A 52 9.24 7.07 9.03
CA MET A 52 9.68 6.23 7.92
C MET A 52 10.74 5.19 8.31
N THR A 53 10.77 4.74 9.58
CA THR A 53 11.86 3.90 10.09
C THR A 53 12.01 2.60 9.31
N GLY A 54 10.89 1.96 8.94
CA GLY A 54 10.93 0.73 8.14
C GLY A 54 11.53 0.91 6.75
N ALA A 55 11.30 2.07 6.12
CA ALA A 55 11.87 2.37 4.81
C ALA A 55 13.37 2.72 4.91
N LEU A 56 13.76 3.52 5.91
CA LEU A 56 15.14 3.93 6.14
C LEU A 56 16.06 2.76 6.53
N GLU A 57 15.53 1.79 7.26
CA GLU A 57 16.28 0.62 7.73
C GLU A 57 16.15 -0.60 6.79
N LEU A 58 15.50 -0.45 5.64
CA LEU A 58 15.34 -1.54 4.68
C LEU A 58 16.72 -2.03 4.19
N ARG A 59 16.99 -3.31 4.43
CA ARG A 59 18.26 -3.93 4.02
C ARG A 59 18.25 -4.25 2.54
N GLY A 60 19.29 -3.80 1.83
CA GLY A 60 19.51 -4.17 0.44
C GLY A 60 19.70 -5.68 0.25
N GLY A 61 19.27 -6.17 -0.92
CA GLY A 61 19.35 -7.60 -1.27
C GLY A 61 18.25 -8.47 -0.67
N LEU A 62 17.19 -7.87 -0.10
CA LEU A 62 15.98 -8.59 0.34
C LEU A 62 14.95 -8.78 -0.77
N LEU A 63 14.98 -7.93 -1.79
CA LEU A 63 14.04 -7.90 -2.90
C LEU A 63 14.81 -8.10 -4.21
N ASP A 64 14.27 -8.93 -5.09
CA ASP A 64 14.82 -9.20 -6.43
C ASP A 64 14.04 -8.44 -7.54
N ALA A 65 12.93 -7.79 -7.20
CA ALA A 65 12.08 -7.09 -8.17
C ALA A 65 12.77 -5.88 -8.84
N ASP A 66 12.62 -5.77 -10.16
CA ASP A 66 13.11 -4.64 -10.96
C ASP A 66 12.17 -3.41 -10.92
N ILE A 67 10.91 -3.61 -10.54
CA ILE A 67 9.86 -2.58 -10.54
C ILE A 67 9.18 -2.58 -9.17
N MET A 68 9.09 -1.40 -8.55
CA MET A 68 8.32 -1.15 -7.34
C MET A 68 7.12 -0.27 -7.66
N LEU A 69 5.93 -0.72 -7.25
CA LEU A 69 4.71 0.07 -7.26
C LEU A 69 4.39 0.40 -5.80
N ASN A 70 4.63 1.65 -5.41
CA ASN A 70 4.10 2.18 -4.15
C ASN A 70 2.60 2.46 -4.35
N LEU A 71 1.77 2.06 -3.39
CA LEU A 71 0.31 2.19 -3.45
C LEU A 71 -0.20 3.22 -2.45
N ASP A 72 0.61 4.24 -2.18
CA ASP A 72 0.43 5.25 -1.12
C ASP A 72 0.04 6.63 -1.66
N THR A 73 -0.27 6.70 -2.94
CA THR A 73 -0.93 7.87 -3.54
C THR A 73 -2.43 7.82 -3.20
N GLU A 74 -2.98 8.93 -2.69
CA GLU A 74 -4.37 9.01 -2.25
C GLU A 74 -5.36 9.59 -3.29
N ASP A 75 -4.89 9.89 -4.50
CA ASP A 75 -5.71 10.41 -5.61
C ASP A 75 -5.76 9.37 -6.75
N ASP A 76 -6.96 9.06 -7.23
CA ASP A 76 -7.21 7.97 -8.18
C ASP A 76 -6.79 8.31 -9.62
N ASP A 77 -6.66 9.60 -9.94
CA ASP A 77 -6.27 10.10 -11.26
C ASP A 77 -4.81 10.60 -11.31
N GLU A 78 -4.00 10.36 -10.27
CA GLU A 78 -2.62 10.83 -10.18
C GLU A 78 -1.57 9.70 -10.14
N LEU A 79 -0.43 9.95 -10.80
CA LEU A 79 0.77 9.12 -10.67
C LEU A 79 1.89 9.96 -10.07
N THR A 80 2.27 9.66 -8.84
CA THR A 80 3.40 10.31 -8.17
C THR A 80 4.72 9.70 -8.66
N ILE A 81 5.53 10.51 -9.37
CA ILE A 81 6.86 10.09 -9.86
C ILE A 81 8.02 10.71 -9.06
N GLY A 82 7.71 11.45 -8.01
CA GLY A 82 8.65 12.08 -7.10
C GLY A 82 7.93 12.87 -6.03
N CYS A 83 8.51 12.88 -4.84
CA CYS A 83 8.08 13.71 -3.70
C CYS A 83 9.27 14.57 -3.25
N ALA A 84 8.99 15.71 -2.60
CA ALA A 84 9.99 16.63 -2.07
C ALA A 84 10.21 16.40 -0.57
#